data_AF-A0A2S2NKS6-F1
#
_entry.id   AF-A0A2S2NKS6-F1
#
_cell.length_a   1.000
_cell.length_b   1.000
_cell.length_c   1.000
_cell.angle_alpha   90.00
_cell.angle_beta   90.00
_cell.angle_gamma   90.00
#
_symmetry.space_group_name_H-M   'P 1'
#
loop_
_entity.id
_entity.type
_entity.pdbx_description
1 polymer ?
#
loop_
_entity_poly.entity_id
_entity_poly.type
_entity_poly.pdbx_seq_one_letter_code
_entity_poly.pdbx_strand_id
1 'polypeptide(L)'
;GGVRLPVWYAIRVHRYGNCLPESMFTTKQIIIPDSIIQDTNDNDSIDSEQDFGFQNDHDYFHTHFNVSAFVENITEYISGFIAKKALKQINCDVCKGCLVDNKTNNILINIKDRNNALTKPSKDVFYLCSVSEKWIRCKQVKDMYKNNFINKLYLQIKNDVYRSVFNTSTMDTHISGQSSFTNHKEQLVSIIINTYITLRLRSIAKQTENSKISIRKKFTKLITFRNE
;
A
#
# COMPACT_ATOMS: atom_id res chain seq x y z
N GLY A 1 -63.79 -0.19 -35.14
CA GLY A 1 -62.61 0.63 -34.80
C GLY A 1 -61.47 -0.31 -34.45
N GLY A 2 -60.31 -0.14 -35.08
CA GLY A 2 -59.33 -1.20 -35.33
C GLY A 2 -58.60 -1.80 -34.12
N VAL A 3 -58.33 -3.09 -34.26
CA VAL A 3 -57.52 -3.94 -33.38
C VAL A 3 -56.03 -3.70 -33.66
N ARG A 4 -55.21 -3.50 -32.62
CA ARG A 4 -53.75 -3.58 -32.70
C ARG A 4 -53.24 -4.70 -31.77
N LEU A 5 -52.69 -5.72 -32.40
CA LEU A 5 -52.10 -6.92 -31.81
C LEU A 5 -50.68 -6.65 -31.25
N PRO A 6 -50.21 -7.42 -30.25
CA PRO A 6 -48.84 -7.35 -29.75
C PRO A 6 -47.86 -8.01 -30.75
N VAL A 7 -46.80 -7.28 -31.11
CA VAL A 7 -45.72 -7.79 -31.99
C VAL A 7 -44.72 -8.59 -31.15
N TRP A 8 -44.69 -9.91 -31.36
CA TRP A 8 -43.64 -10.79 -30.89
C TRP A 8 -42.53 -10.87 -31.94
N TYR A 9 -41.30 -10.49 -31.60
CA TYR A 9 -40.15 -10.79 -32.45
C TYR A 9 -39.79 -12.27 -32.30
N ALA A 10 -40.18 -13.07 -33.27
CA ALA A 10 -39.71 -14.44 -33.42
C ALA A 10 -38.31 -14.42 -34.04
N ILE A 11 -37.28 -14.69 -33.25
CA ILE A 11 -35.92 -14.96 -33.75
C ILE A 11 -35.96 -16.35 -34.39
N ARG A 12 -36.01 -16.40 -35.73
CA ARG A 12 -35.83 -17.65 -36.47
C ARG A 12 -34.35 -18.04 -36.44
N VAL A 13 -34.06 -19.15 -35.78
CA VAL A 13 -32.77 -19.83 -35.83
C VAL A 13 -32.57 -20.42 -37.22
N HIS A 14 -31.54 -19.99 -37.94
CA HIS A 14 -31.12 -20.64 -39.17
C HIS A 14 -30.20 -21.83 -38.82
N ARG A 15 -30.47 -23.00 -39.38
CA ARG A 15 -29.57 -24.16 -39.30
C ARG A 15 -28.44 -23.91 -40.31
N TYR A 16 -27.22 -23.75 -39.81
CA TYR A 16 -25.92 -23.49 -40.47
C TYR A 16 -25.47 -22.02 -40.67
N GLY A 17 -24.28 -21.70 -40.13
CA GLY A 17 -23.39 -20.55 -40.44
C GLY A 17 -23.25 -19.53 -39.28
N ASN A 18 -22.11 -19.22 -38.66
CA ASN A 18 -20.70 -19.49 -38.91
C ASN A 18 -19.98 -19.83 -37.59
N CYS A 19 -19.54 -21.08 -37.44
CA CYS A 19 -18.46 -21.44 -36.52
C CYS A 19 -17.29 -21.89 -37.39
N LEU A 20 -16.14 -21.25 -37.27
CA LEU A 20 -14.87 -21.87 -37.62
C LEU A 20 -13.86 -21.57 -36.49
N PRO A 21 -13.10 -22.58 -36.00
CA PRO A 21 -12.19 -22.44 -34.88
C PRO A 21 -10.81 -21.98 -35.36
N GLU A 22 -10.21 -20.98 -34.72
CA GLU A 22 -8.80 -20.60 -34.92
C GLU A 22 -7.86 -21.63 -34.25
N SER A 23 -7.87 -22.86 -34.74
CA SER A 23 -6.74 -23.78 -34.63
C SER A 23 -5.76 -23.54 -35.79
N MET A 24 -5.24 -22.31 -35.89
CA MET A 24 -4.17 -21.92 -36.81
C MET A 24 -3.13 -21.06 -36.10
N PHE A 25 -2.40 -21.67 -35.16
CA PHE A 25 -1.08 -21.19 -34.75
C PHE A 25 -0.03 -22.11 -35.37
N THR A 26 0.48 -21.74 -36.55
CA THR A 26 1.67 -22.36 -37.13
C THR A 26 2.77 -21.31 -37.22
N THR A 27 3.43 -21.02 -36.10
CA THR A 27 4.68 -20.26 -36.11
C THR A 27 5.84 -21.23 -36.02
N LYS A 28 6.58 -21.30 -37.13
CA LYS A 28 7.71 -22.19 -37.41
C LYS A 28 8.78 -22.12 -36.31
N GLN A 29 9.18 -23.27 -35.81
CA GLN A 29 10.42 -23.48 -35.06
C GLN A 29 11.61 -23.12 -35.97
N ILE A 30 12.53 -22.30 -35.47
CA ILE A 30 13.82 -22.06 -36.11
C ILE A 30 14.75 -23.20 -35.70
N ILE A 31 15.26 -23.87 -36.73
CA ILE A 31 16.16 -25.03 -36.68
C ILE A 31 17.56 -24.54 -36.33
N ILE A 32 18.18 -25.15 -35.32
CA ILE A 32 19.62 -25.01 -35.03
C ILE A 32 20.33 -26.18 -35.74
N PRO A 33 21.40 -25.96 -36.53
CA PRO A 33 22.22 -27.06 -37.00
C PRO A 33 23.32 -27.39 -35.99
N ASP A 34 23.50 -28.69 -35.76
CA ASP A 34 24.62 -29.30 -35.03
C ASP A 34 25.91 -29.29 -35.85
N SER A 35 27.05 -28.98 -35.22
CA SER A 35 28.25 -29.85 -35.19
C SER A 35 29.42 -29.19 -34.42
N ILE A 36 29.98 -29.83 -33.37
CA ILE A 36 31.20 -30.68 -33.30
C ILE A 36 32.52 -29.87 -33.11
N ILE A 37 33.01 -29.89 -31.87
CA ILE A 37 34.31 -29.53 -31.25
C ILE A 37 35.50 -29.19 -32.20
N GLN A 38 36.27 -28.13 -31.87
CA GLN A 38 37.74 -28.17 -31.69
C GLN A 38 38.32 -26.92 -30.99
N ASP A 39 39.25 -27.16 -30.06
CA ASP A 39 40.07 -26.20 -29.30
C ASP A 39 40.94 -25.30 -30.19
N THR A 40 41.26 -24.07 -29.73
CA THR A 40 42.63 -23.62 -29.38
C THR A 40 42.78 -22.08 -29.34
N ASN A 41 43.59 -21.65 -28.37
CA ASN A 41 44.49 -20.49 -28.34
C ASN A 41 43.99 -19.09 -27.95
N ASP A 42 44.61 -18.65 -26.85
CA ASP A 42 44.90 -17.28 -26.45
C ASP A 42 45.32 -16.36 -27.61
N ASN A 43 44.85 -15.11 -27.61
CA ASN A 43 45.72 -13.94 -27.40
C ASN A 43 44.93 -12.63 -27.41
N ASP A 44 45.42 -11.73 -26.55
CA ASP A 44 45.08 -10.33 -26.40
C ASP A 44 44.93 -9.56 -27.72
N SER A 45 43.95 -8.66 -27.79
CA SER A 45 44.15 -7.19 -27.83
C SER A 45 43.05 -6.43 -28.61
N ILE A 46 42.42 -5.47 -27.89
CA ILE A 46 42.12 -4.08 -28.27
C ILE A 46 41.36 -3.86 -29.60
N ASP A 47 40.10 -3.39 -29.57
CA ASP A 47 39.79 -1.94 -29.46
C ASP A 47 38.28 -1.63 -29.39
N SER A 48 37.96 -0.64 -28.56
CA SER A 48 36.84 0.31 -28.63
C SER A 48 35.42 -0.15 -29.04
N GLU A 49 34.50 -0.20 -28.07
CA GLU A 49 33.14 0.29 -28.29
C GLU A 49 32.71 1.23 -27.15
N GLN A 50 32.01 2.28 -27.58
CA GLN A 50 31.88 3.56 -26.93
C GLN A 50 31.06 3.53 -25.63
N ASP A 51 31.55 4.35 -24.71
CA ASP A 51 30.84 4.96 -23.59
C ASP A 51 29.43 5.44 -24.00
N PHE A 52 28.41 4.66 -23.65
CA PHE A 52 27.07 5.18 -23.45
C PHE A 52 26.88 5.41 -21.97
N GLY A 53 27.34 6.58 -21.51
CA GLY A 53 27.03 7.13 -20.21
C GLY A 53 25.52 7.15 -19.99
N PHE A 54 25.01 6.17 -19.25
CA PHE A 54 23.72 6.29 -18.59
C PHE A 54 23.89 7.22 -17.38
N GLN A 55 23.93 8.50 -17.70
CA GLN A 55 23.59 9.57 -16.78
C GLN A 55 22.10 9.43 -16.43
N ASN A 56 21.79 8.57 -15.46
CA ASN A 56 20.54 8.68 -14.72
C ASN A 56 20.79 9.54 -13.50
N ASP A 57 20.99 10.81 -13.81
CA ASP A 57 20.59 11.95 -13.00
C ASP A 57 19.10 11.76 -12.71
N HIS A 58 18.73 11.44 -11.46
CA HIS A 58 17.52 11.89 -10.79
C HIS A 58 17.42 11.22 -9.42
N ASP A 59 17.25 12.09 -8.43
CA ASP A 59 17.28 11.90 -6.99
C ASP A 59 16.05 11.13 -6.46
N TYR A 60 15.66 10.03 -7.11
CA TYR A 60 14.49 9.23 -6.75
C TYR A 60 14.60 8.71 -5.31
N PHE A 61 15.82 8.41 -4.84
CA PHE A 61 16.06 7.94 -3.48
C PHE A 61 15.64 8.96 -2.39
N HIS A 62 15.91 10.25 -2.60
CA HIS A 62 15.52 11.30 -1.64
C HIS A 62 13.99 11.51 -1.55
N THR A 63 13.26 11.26 -2.64
CA THR A 63 11.78 11.38 -2.67
C THR A 63 11.02 10.26 -1.94
N HIS A 64 11.66 9.09 -1.76
CA HIS A 64 11.05 7.97 -1.04
C HIS A 64 11.08 8.18 0.48
N PHE A 65 12.15 8.80 1.01
CA PHE A 65 12.31 9.04 2.45
C PHE A 65 11.57 10.28 2.97
N ASN A 66 11.44 11.32 2.13
CA ASN A 66 10.75 12.54 2.53
C ASN A 66 9.24 12.41 2.34
N VAL A 67 8.52 12.54 3.46
CA VAL A 67 7.07 12.60 3.50
C VAL A 67 6.68 14.05 3.22
N SER A 68 5.92 14.31 2.14
CA SER A 68 5.48 15.68 1.87
C SER A 68 4.54 16.16 2.97
N ALA A 69 4.46 17.48 3.21
CA ALA A 69 3.56 18.06 4.20
C ALA A 69 2.09 17.60 4.03
N PHE A 70 1.68 17.31 2.80
CA PHE A 70 0.37 16.71 2.52
C PHE A 70 0.24 15.29 3.08
N VAL A 71 1.24 14.43 2.87
CA VAL A 71 1.24 13.05 3.40
C VAL A 71 1.37 13.06 4.93
N GLU A 72 2.12 13.99 5.51
CA GLU A 72 2.17 14.19 6.96
C GLU A 72 0.78 14.53 7.52
N ASN A 73 0.08 15.48 6.89
CA ASN A 73 -1.26 15.87 7.30
C ASN A 73 -2.26 14.70 7.22
N ILE A 74 -2.17 13.88 6.15
CA ILE A 74 -2.96 12.65 6.02
C ILE A 74 -2.58 11.65 7.10
N THR A 75 -1.29 11.50 7.38
CA THR A 75 -0.79 10.52 8.35
C THR A 75 -1.26 10.85 9.76
N GLU A 76 -1.31 12.12 10.13
CA GLU A 76 -1.88 12.59 11.39
C GLU A 76 -3.40 12.34 11.45
N TYR A 77 -4.12 12.57 10.36
CA TYR A 77 -5.54 12.22 10.30
C TYR A 77 -5.77 10.70 10.49
N ILE A 78 -4.94 9.87 9.85
CA ILE A 78 -5.00 8.41 10.00
C ILE A 78 -4.63 8.02 11.45
N SER A 79 -3.63 8.64 12.04
CA SER A 79 -3.18 8.30 13.40
C SER A 79 -4.26 8.59 14.45
N GLY A 80 -5.14 9.58 14.23
CA GLY A 80 -6.35 9.77 15.05
C GLY A 80 -7.29 8.56 15.03
N PHE A 81 -7.50 7.94 13.85
CA PHE A 81 -8.27 6.69 13.75
C PHE A 81 -7.55 5.52 14.44
N ILE A 82 -6.22 5.44 14.33
CA ILE A 82 -5.43 4.41 15.03
C ILE A 82 -5.54 4.57 16.55
N ALA A 83 -5.39 5.79 17.08
CA ALA A 83 -5.57 6.09 18.50
C ALA A 83 -6.96 5.65 18.98
N LYS A 84 -8.01 6.00 18.23
CA LYS A 84 -9.39 5.57 18.53
C LYS A 84 -9.54 4.06 18.57
N LYS A 85 -8.86 3.34 17.67
CA LYS A 85 -8.91 1.88 17.64
C LYS A 85 -8.12 1.25 18.79
N ALA A 86 -6.94 1.79 19.11
CA ALA A 86 -6.12 1.33 20.24
C ALA A 86 -6.83 1.56 21.58
N LEU A 87 -7.51 2.70 21.76
CA LEU A 87 -8.32 2.98 22.96
C LEU A 87 -9.38 1.92 23.24
N LYS A 88 -9.95 1.32 22.20
CA LYS A 88 -10.95 0.24 22.34
C LYS A 88 -10.34 -1.12 22.72
N GLN A 89 -9.03 -1.28 22.53
CA GLN A 89 -8.33 -2.54 22.79
C GLN A 89 -7.63 -2.55 24.17
N ILE A 90 -7.45 -1.38 24.77
CA ILE A 90 -6.64 -1.22 25.99
C ILE A 90 -7.56 -0.88 27.15
N ASN A 91 -7.39 -1.60 28.27
CA ASN A 91 -8.18 -1.36 29.48
C ASN A 91 -7.46 -0.44 30.48
N CYS A 92 -6.13 -0.34 30.43
CA CYS A 92 -5.32 0.46 31.35
C CYS A 92 -5.46 1.96 31.07
N ASP A 93 -5.89 2.73 32.07
CA ASP A 93 -6.19 4.16 31.91
C ASP A 93 -4.94 5.03 31.71
N VAL A 94 -3.82 4.67 32.34
CA VAL A 94 -2.52 5.34 32.10
C VAL A 94 -2.14 5.22 30.62
N CYS A 95 -2.24 4.01 30.07
CA CYS A 95 -1.96 3.74 28.67
C CYS A 95 -2.93 4.48 27.73
N LYS A 96 -4.22 4.55 28.07
CA LYS A 96 -5.20 5.33 27.29
C LYS A 96 -4.85 6.82 27.27
N GLY A 97 -4.42 7.37 28.40
CA GLY A 97 -4.00 8.77 28.52
C GLY A 97 -2.83 9.13 27.59
N CYS A 98 -1.97 8.17 27.26
CA CYS A 98 -0.83 8.39 26.35
C CYS A 98 -1.22 8.42 24.86
N LEU A 99 -2.44 8.01 24.48
CA LEU A 99 -2.83 7.83 23.07
C LEU A 99 -3.44 9.07 22.42
N VAL A 100 -3.97 9.98 23.21
CA VAL A 100 -4.81 11.10 22.76
C VAL A 100 -4.28 12.40 23.33
N ASP A 101 -4.40 13.47 22.54
CA ASP A 101 -4.15 14.84 22.96
C ASP A 101 -5.41 15.67 22.69
N ASN A 102 -5.52 16.85 23.28
CA ASN A 102 -6.67 17.75 23.11
C ASN A 102 -6.48 18.73 21.94
N LYS A 103 -5.25 18.85 21.44
CA LYS A 103 -4.86 19.84 20.42
C LYS A 103 -4.37 19.17 19.15
N THR A 104 -4.70 19.77 18.02
CA THR A 104 -4.09 19.46 16.72
C THR A 104 -3.96 20.75 15.93
N ASN A 105 -2.86 20.89 15.20
CA ASN A 105 -2.63 22.00 14.27
C ASN A 105 -2.95 21.59 12.83
N ASN A 106 -3.51 20.40 12.63
CA ASN A 106 -3.75 19.83 11.32
C ASN A 106 -5.00 20.42 10.67
N ILE A 107 -4.78 21.07 9.52
CA ILE A 107 -5.85 21.71 8.76
C ILE A 107 -6.90 20.70 8.32
N LEU A 108 -6.49 19.50 7.89
CA LEU A 108 -7.41 18.47 7.40
C LEU A 108 -8.28 17.89 8.52
N ILE A 109 -7.73 17.74 9.73
CA ILE A 109 -8.51 17.35 10.91
C ILE A 109 -9.51 18.47 11.23
N ASN A 110 -9.05 19.73 11.31
CA ASN A 110 -9.92 20.87 11.64
C ASN A 110 -11.09 21.03 10.66
N ILE A 111 -10.89 20.78 9.36
CA ILE A 111 -11.96 20.83 8.35
C ILE A 111 -12.93 19.65 8.48
N LYS A 112 -12.43 18.45 8.81
CA LYS A 112 -13.26 17.23 8.88
C LYS A 112 -13.93 17.00 10.23
N ASP A 113 -13.46 17.67 11.27
CA ASP A 113 -13.95 17.47 12.63
C ASP A 113 -15.34 18.11 12.79
N ARG A 114 -16.37 17.26 12.77
CA ARG A 114 -17.75 17.67 13.01
C ARG A 114 -18.04 17.51 14.49
N ASN A 115 -18.31 18.62 15.18
CA ASN A 115 -18.65 18.67 16.61
C ASN A 115 -17.58 18.05 17.52
N ASN A 116 -16.29 18.23 17.18
CA ASN A 116 -15.16 17.77 17.99
C ASN A 116 -15.20 16.25 18.30
N ALA A 117 -15.72 15.46 17.35
CA ALA A 117 -15.93 14.03 17.44
C ALA A 117 -14.76 13.20 16.91
N LEU A 118 -13.78 13.84 16.26
CA LEU A 118 -12.55 13.19 15.84
C LEU A 118 -11.59 13.02 17.01
N THR A 119 -10.99 11.83 17.11
CA THR A 119 -9.93 11.56 18.06
C THR A 119 -8.65 12.24 17.58
N LYS A 120 -8.11 13.14 18.40
CA LYS A 120 -6.84 13.83 18.15
C LYS A 120 -5.71 12.99 18.74
N PRO A 121 -4.80 12.44 17.92
CA PRO A 121 -3.76 11.54 18.38
C PRO A 121 -2.71 12.28 19.22
N SER A 122 -2.07 11.58 20.15
CA SER A 122 -0.87 12.13 20.80
C SER A 122 0.30 12.24 19.82
N LYS A 123 1.28 13.10 20.16
CA LYS A 123 2.50 13.30 19.35
C LYS A 123 3.23 11.98 19.11
N ASP A 124 3.32 11.11 20.11
CA ASP A 124 3.98 9.81 20.00
C ASP A 124 3.23 8.87 19.04
N VAL A 125 1.89 8.86 19.09
CA VAL A 125 1.08 8.05 18.16
C VAL A 125 1.24 8.55 16.73
N PHE A 126 1.25 9.88 16.52
CA PHE A 126 1.53 10.45 15.20
C PHE A 126 2.93 10.08 14.72
N TYR A 127 3.95 10.23 15.56
CA TYR A 127 5.33 9.89 15.22
C TYR A 127 5.49 8.41 14.82
N LEU A 128 4.90 7.49 15.59
CA LEU A 128 4.86 6.06 15.26
C LEU A 128 4.26 5.80 13.88
N CYS A 129 3.14 6.45 13.57
CA CYS A 129 2.48 6.33 12.27
C CYS A 129 3.33 6.94 11.14
N SER A 130 3.99 8.08 11.39
CA SER A 130 4.86 8.75 10.40
C SER A 130 6.09 7.91 10.04
N VAL A 131 6.77 7.34 11.03
CA VAL A 131 7.91 6.43 10.78
C VAL A 131 7.44 5.16 10.09
N SER A 132 6.28 4.62 10.49
CA SER A 132 5.68 3.47 9.80
C SER A 132 5.39 3.77 8.33
N GLU A 133 4.85 4.95 8.01
CA GLU A 133 4.58 5.37 6.63
C GLU A 133 5.87 5.48 5.80
N LYS A 134 6.93 6.07 6.37
CA LYS A 134 8.25 6.13 5.72
C LYS A 134 8.73 4.74 5.33
N TRP A 135 8.74 3.81 6.29
CA TRP A 135 9.16 2.44 6.04
C TRP A 135 8.31 1.74 4.97
N ILE A 136 6.99 1.94 4.98
CA ILE A 136 6.08 1.36 3.96
C ILE A 136 6.37 1.94 2.58
N ARG A 137 6.55 3.26 2.45
CA ARG A 137 6.81 3.95 1.17
C ARG A 137 8.16 3.59 0.56
N CYS A 138 9.13 3.19 1.38
CA CYS A 138 10.44 2.71 0.92
C CYS A 138 10.41 1.26 0.40
N LYS A 139 9.31 0.51 0.56
CA LYS A 139 9.22 -0.88 0.05
C LYS A 139 8.57 -0.92 -1.32
N GLN A 140 9.07 -1.80 -2.18
CA GLN A 140 8.40 -2.09 -3.44
C GLN A 140 7.16 -2.96 -3.19
N VAL A 141 6.14 -2.78 -4.01
CA VAL A 141 4.89 -3.56 -3.93
C VAL A 141 5.16 -5.07 -4.04
N LYS A 142 6.16 -5.49 -4.83
CA LYS A 142 6.58 -6.90 -4.95
C LYS A 142 7.08 -7.49 -3.62
N ASP A 143 7.74 -6.69 -2.79
CA ASP A 143 8.26 -7.14 -1.50
C ASP A 143 7.14 -7.42 -0.49
N MET A 144 5.98 -6.77 -0.65
CA MET A 144 4.85 -6.90 0.27
C MET A 144 4.20 -8.29 0.23
N TYR A 145 4.42 -9.05 -0.84
CA TYR A 145 3.93 -10.43 -0.99
C TYR A 145 4.90 -11.48 -0.44
N LYS A 146 6.09 -11.07 0.03
CA LYS A 146 7.07 -12.01 0.59
C LYS A 146 6.59 -12.56 1.92
N ASN A 147 6.96 -13.81 2.20
CA ASN A 147 6.67 -14.45 3.48
C ASN A 147 7.22 -13.62 4.64
N ASN A 148 6.43 -13.50 5.70
CA ASN A 148 6.77 -12.75 6.92
C ASN A 148 7.08 -11.27 6.70
N PHE A 149 6.61 -10.66 5.59
CA PHE A 149 6.83 -9.25 5.30
C PHE A 149 6.36 -8.34 6.45
N ILE A 150 5.14 -8.57 6.97
CA ILE A 150 4.56 -7.77 8.06
C ILE A 150 5.47 -7.82 9.30
N ASN A 151 5.92 -9.02 9.70
CA ASN A 151 6.76 -9.19 10.88
C ASN A 151 8.13 -8.53 10.71
N LYS A 152 8.76 -8.66 9.53
CA LYS A 152 10.03 -7.99 9.23
C LYS A 152 9.88 -6.47 9.29
N LEU A 153 8.82 -5.94 8.67
CA LEU A 153 8.52 -4.52 8.66
C LEU A 153 8.24 -3.99 10.07
N TYR A 154 7.46 -4.74 10.86
CA TYR A 154 7.18 -4.44 12.26
C TYR A 154 8.45 -4.31 13.09
N LEU A 155 9.37 -5.28 12.99
CA LEU A 155 10.63 -5.27 13.72
C LEU A 155 11.52 -4.09 13.31
N GLN A 156 11.56 -3.75 12.02
CA GLN A 156 12.29 -2.58 11.51
C GLN A 156 11.75 -1.29 12.13
N ILE A 157 10.45 -1.06 12.05
CA ILE A 157 9.81 0.13 12.60
C ILE A 157 10.01 0.18 14.12
N LYS A 158 9.75 -0.93 14.82
CA LYS A 158 9.86 -0.99 16.28
C LYS A 158 11.27 -0.64 16.75
N ASN A 159 12.32 -1.18 16.13
CA ASN A 159 13.69 -0.90 16.51
C ASN A 159 14.04 0.59 16.38
N ASP A 160 13.50 1.27 15.37
CA ASP A 160 13.75 2.70 15.16
C ASP A 160 13.03 3.60 16.16
N VAL A 161 11.80 3.23 16.56
CA VAL A 161 10.92 4.12 17.33
C VAL A 161 10.86 3.83 18.83
N TYR A 162 11.17 2.60 19.27
CA TYR A 162 10.85 2.16 20.63
C TYR A 162 11.49 3.03 21.73
N ARG A 163 12.71 3.54 21.47
CA ARG A 163 13.45 4.38 22.42
C ARG A 163 13.00 5.84 22.42
N SER A 164 12.27 6.31 21.40
CA SER A 164 11.90 7.72 21.24
C SER A 164 10.46 8.04 21.63
N VAL A 165 9.65 7.03 21.96
CA VAL A 165 8.21 7.19 22.23
C VAL A 165 7.85 6.83 23.66
N PHE A 166 6.83 7.49 24.21
CA PHE A 166 6.31 7.26 25.55
C PHE A 166 7.38 7.32 26.64
N ASN A 167 8.26 8.33 26.57
CA ASN A 167 9.36 8.56 27.53
C ASN A 167 8.96 9.51 28.66
N THR A 168 7.71 9.43 29.12
CA THR A 168 7.24 10.25 30.23
C THR A 168 7.57 9.58 31.56
N SER A 169 7.89 10.37 32.59
CA SER A 169 8.11 9.85 33.94
C SER A 169 6.94 9.01 34.46
N THR A 170 5.72 9.35 34.04
CA THR A 170 4.49 8.59 34.32
C THR A 170 4.50 7.21 33.66
N MET A 171 5.00 7.08 32.43
CA MET A 171 5.12 5.79 31.76
C MET A 171 6.24 4.96 32.39
N ASP A 172 7.39 5.58 32.70
CA ASP A 172 8.55 4.90 33.28
C ASP A 172 8.21 4.30 34.65
N THR A 173 7.52 5.06 35.49
CA THR A 173 6.99 4.56 36.78
C THR A 173 5.92 3.50 36.58
N HIS A 174 5.04 3.65 35.58
CA HIS A 174 3.99 2.67 35.28
C HIS A 174 4.54 1.32 34.81
N ILE A 175 5.64 1.30 34.05
CA ILE A 175 6.29 0.06 33.60
C ILE A 175 7.32 -0.48 34.60
N SER A 176 7.64 0.27 35.66
CA SER A 176 8.58 -0.17 36.69
C SER A 176 8.06 -1.44 37.37
N GLY A 177 8.87 -2.49 37.39
CA GLY A 177 8.49 -3.81 37.93
C GLY A 177 7.75 -4.72 36.95
N GLN A 178 7.46 -4.28 35.73
CA GLN A 178 6.94 -5.15 34.67
C GLN A 178 8.06 -5.90 33.95
N SER A 179 7.73 -7.03 33.31
CA SER A 179 8.71 -7.76 32.50
C SER A 179 9.19 -6.92 31.32
N SER A 180 10.48 -7.02 30.96
CA SER A 180 11.07 -6.23 29.87
C SER A 180 10.45 -6.51 28.50
N PHE A 181 9.88 -7.70 28.29
CA PHE A 181 9.36 -8.15 27.00
C PHE A 181 7.83 -8.11 26.88
N THR A 182 7.11 -7.89 27.98
CA THR A 182 5.64 -7.84 27.98
C THR A 182 5.08 -6.64 28.73
N ASN A 183 5.89 -5.59 28.93
CA ASN A 183 5.42 -4.37 29.57
C ASN A 183 4.37 -3.63 28.72
N HIS A 184 3.64 -2.73 29.36
CA HIS A 184 2.57 -1.98 28.72
C HIS A 184 3.07 -1.07 27.59
N LYS A 185 4.29 -0.52 27.67
CA LYS A 185 4.90 0.28 26.60
C LYS A 185 5.11 -0.55 25.33
N GLU A 186 5.64 -1.76 25.48
CA GLU A 186 5.81 -2.73 24.40
C GLU A 186 4.48 -3.10 23.76
N GLN A 187 3.45 -3.37 24.57
CA GLN A 187 2.11 -3.67 24.08
C GLN A 187 1.50 -2.49 23.32
N LEU A 188 1.63 -1.26 23.83
CA LEU A 188 1.17 -0.04 23.18
C LEU A 188 1.80 0.15 21.81
N VAL A 189 3.13 0.11 21.75
CA VAL A 189 3.90 0.25 20.50
C VAL A 189 3.50 -0.85 19.51
N SER A 190 3.37 -2.09 19.98
CA SER A 190 2.93 -3.24 19.18
C SER A 190 1.55 -3.02 18.56
N ILE A 191 0.56 -2.58 19.35
CA ILE A 191 -0.81 -2.35 18.90
C ILE A 191 -0.84 -1.26 17.83
N ILE A 192 -0.15 -0.14 18.07
CA ILE A 192 -0.17 1.02 17.16
C ILE A 192 0.46 0.65 15.82
N ILE A 193 1.69 0.10 15.83
CA ILE A 193 2.43 -0.23 14.60
C ILE A 193 1.65 -1.27 13.78
N ASN A 194 1.23 -2.38 14.39
CA ASN A 194 0.54 -3.44 13.66
C ASN A 194 -0.81 -2.97 13.08
N THR A 195 -1.53 -2.14 13.83
CA THR A 195 -2.79 -1.56 13.35
C THR A 195 -2.56 -0.65 12.14
N TYR A 196 -1.51 0.18 12.18
CA TYR A 196 -1.16 1.07 11.08
C TYR A 196 -0.71 0.29 9.83
N ILE A 197 0.24 -0.64 9.98
CA ILE A 197 0.73 -1.49 8.88
C ILE A 197 -0.45 -2.19 8.20
N THR A 198 -1.31 -2.85 8.99
CA THR A 198 -2.47 -3.57 8.45
C THR A 198 -3.40 -2.64 7.68
N LEU A 199 -3.69 -1.45 8.22
CA LEU A 199 -4.56 -0.48 7.56
C LEU A 199 -3.96 0.01 6.23
N ARG A 200 -2.67 0.32 6.21
CA ARG A 200 -1.99 0.83 5.01
C ARG A 200 -1.83 -0.23 3.94
N LEU A 201 -1.43 -1.45 4.29
CA LEU A 201 -1.31 -2.54 3.32
C LEU A 201 -2.66 -2.86 2.66
N ARG A 202 -3.76 -2.85 3.43
CA ARG A 202 -5.13 -2.98 2.87
C ARG A 202 -5.47 -1.84 1.92
N SER A 203 -5.10 -0.60 2.27
CA SER A 203 -5.30 0.55 1.39
C SER A 203 -4.53 0.40 0.07
N ILE A 204 -3.27 -0.04 0.12
CA ILE A 204 -2.43 -0.26 -1.05
C ILE A 204 -3.00 -1.39 -1.91
N ALA A 205 -3.40 -2.51 -1.30
CA ALA A 205 -4.05 -3.62 -2.01
C ALA A 205 -5.31 -3.12 -2.75
N LYS A 206 -6.20 -2.38 -2.07
CA LYS A 206 -7.39 -1.79 -2.70
C LYS A 206 -7.07 -0.83 -3.85
N GLN A 207 -6.01 -0.04 -3.74
CA GLN A 207 -5.56 0.86 -4.82
C GLN A 207 -5.05 0.08 -6.03
N THR A 208 -4.29 -0.99 -5.81
CA THR A 208 -3.77 -1.86 -6.90
C THR A 208 -4.86 -2.71 -7.56
N GLU A 209 -5.95 -3.03 -6.86
CA GLU A 209 -7.14 -3.63 -7.46
C GLU A 209 -7.91 -2.61 -8.31
N ASN A 210 -8.16 -1.42 -7.78
CA ASN A 210 -8.92 -0.38 -8.49
C ASN A 210 -8.21 0.09 -9.77
N SER A 211 -6.88 0.14 -9.80
CA SER A 211 -6.13 0.46 -11.02
C SER A 211 -6.28 -0.62 -12.11
N LYS A 212 -6.57 -1.87 -11.74
CA LYS A 212 -6.87 -2.97 -12.66
C LYS A 212 -8.32 -2.95 -13.16
N ILE A 213 -9.24 -2.28 -12.44
CA ILE A 213 -10.62 -2.11 -12.90
C ILE A 213 -10.60 -1.14 -14.09
N SER A 214 -10.61 -1.75 -15.27
CA SER A 214 -10.44 -1.12 -16.59
C SER A 214 -11.26 0.16 -16.79
N ILE A 215 -10.59 1.15 -17.38
CA ILE A 215 -11.14 2.31 -18.10
C ILE A 215 -12.45 1.99 -18.84
N ARG A 216 -12.59 0.76 -19.35
CA ARG A 216 -13.79 0.24 -20.01
C ARG A 216 -15.05 0.36 -19.14
N LYS A 217 -15.04 0.00 -17.85
CA LYS A 217 -16.22 0.15 -16.96
C LYS A 217 -16.57 1.62 -16.70
N LYS A 218 -15.57 2.50 -16.69
CA LYS A 218 -15.75 3.96 -16.51
C LYS A 218 -16.45 4.58 -17.72
N PHE A 219 -16.07 4.16 -18.93
CA PHE A 219 -16.73 4.61 -20.16
C PHE A 219 -18.06 3.93 -20.44
N THR A 220 -18.28 2.67 -20.02
CA THR A 220 -19.61 2.06 -20.15
C THR A 220 -20.68 2.86 -19.40
N LYS A 221 -20.36 3.35 -18.19
CA LYS A 221 -21.27 4.26 -17.46
C LYS A 221 -21.52 5.57 -18.21
N LEU A 222 -20.48 6.20 -18.75
CA LEU A 222 -20.61 7.46 -19.51
C LEU A 222 -21.45 7.30 -20.78
N ILE A 223 -21.40 6.15 -21.44
CA ILE A 223 -22.20 5.89 -22.65
C ILE A 223 -23.67 5.68 -22.28
N THR A 224 -23.99 4.99 -21.18
CA THR A 224 -25.37 4.85 -20.71
C THR A 224 -26.03 6.18 -20.33
N PHE A 225 -25.29 7.11 -19.70
CA PHE A 225 -25.85 8.42 -19.31
C PHE A 225 -25.87 9.46 -20.43
N ARG A 226 -25.33 9.15 -21.62
CA ARG A 226 -25.38 10.06 -22.78
C ARG A 226 -26.61 9.82 -23.66
N ASN A 227 -27.32 8.72 -23.44
CA ASN A 227 -28.50 8.31 -24.21
C ASN A 227 -29.80 8.39 -23.37
N GLU A 228 -29.77 9.07 -22.21
CA GLU A 228 -30.94 9.53 -21.44
C GLU A 228 -31.08 11.05 -21.64
#